data_AF-A0A379ESH1-F1
#
_entry.id   AF-A0A379ESH1-F1
#
_cell.length_a   1.000
_cell.length_b   1.000
_cell.length_c   1.000
_cell.angle_alpha   90.00
_cell.angle_beta   90.00
_cell.angle_gamma   90.00
#
_symmetry.space_group_name_H-M   'P 1'
#
loop_
_entity.id
_entity.type
_entity.pdbx_description
1 polymer ?
#
loop_
_entity_poly.entity_id
_entity_poly.type
_entity_poly.pdbx_seq_one_letter_code
_entity_poly.pdbx_strand_id
1 'polypeptide(L)'
;MDTQRALSFLVRKTRLPANQLEQAREILRDIESLQPHNESLFQRVNFLMQAAMGFISIEQNRIIKIFSVVSVIFLPPTLVASNYGMNFDVMPELGFEIWLSNGIRFNGSRSICPILVF
;
A
#
# COMPACT_ATOMS: atom_id res chain seq x y z
N MET A 1 -18.62 16.76 19.33
CA MET A 1 -18.62 16.76 20.81
C MET A 1 -18.63 18.16 21.41
N ASP A 2 -17.76 19.09 20.99
CA ASP A 2 -17.68 20.43 21.61
C ASP A 2 -18.91 21.31 21.38
N THR A 3 -19.55 21.21 20.22
CA THR A 3 -20.80 21.95 19.89
C THR A 3 -21.99 21.48 20.72
N GLN A 4 -22.11 20.18 20.99
CA GLN A 4 -23.18 19.60 21.81
C GLN A 4 -23.05 20.04 23.27
N ARG A 5 -21.81 20.04 23.80
CA ARG A 5 -21.50 20.60 25.12
C ARG A 5 -21.80 22.09 25.17
N ALA A 6 -21.34 22.87 24.19
CA ALA A 6 -21.60 24.31 24.14
C ALA A 6 -23.11 24.64 24.09
N LEU A 7 -23.89 23.91 23.28
CA LEU A 7 -25.34 24.08 23.20
C LEU A 7 -26.04 23.68 24.49
N SER A 8 -25.65 22.56 25.10
CA SER A 8 -26.19 22.12 26.40
C SER A 8 -25.86 23.13 27.52
N PHE A 9 -24.67 23.73 27.50
CA PHE A 9 -24.29 24.81 28.41
C PHE A 9 -25.10 26.08 28.18
N LEU A 10 -25.36 26.45 26.91
CA LEU A 10 -26.18 27.61 26.56
C LEU A 10 -27.64 27.43 26.99
N VAL A 11 -28.25 26.28 26.71
CA VAL A 11 -29.63 25.96 27.12
C VAL A 11 -29.80 25.95 28.64
N ARG A 12 -28.77 25.49 29.38
CA ARG A 12 -28.79 25.45 30.85
C ARG A 12 -28.56 26.82 31.50
N LYS A 13 -27.85 27.74 30.82
CA LYS A 13 -27.49 29.06 31.37
C LYS A 13 -28.45 30.19 30.94
N THR A 14 -29.20 29.99 29.86
CA THR A 14 -30.16 30.97 29.33
C THR A 14 -31.53 30.73 29.98
N ARG A 15 -32.05 31.72 30.71
CA ARG A 15 -33.35 31.66 31.40
C ARG A 15 -34.47 31.82 30.36
N LEU A 16 -34.71 30.76 29.57
CA LEU A 16 -35.66 30.76 28.45
C LEU A 16 -37.09 30.47 28.93
N PRO A 17 -38.12 31.06 28.28
CA PRO A 17 -39.51 30.69 28.50
C PRO A 17 -39.77 29.23 28.09
N ALA A 18 -40.71 28.54 28.76
CA ALA A 18 -40.92 27.08 28.65
C ALA A 18 -41.01 26.54 27.21
N ASN A 19 -41.69 27.28 26.32
CA ASN A 19 -41.87 26.91 24.91
C ASN A 19 -40.55 26.88 24.10
N GLN A 20 -39.63 27.81 24.38
CA GLN A 20 -38.32 27.89 23.72
C GLN A 20 -37.35 26.82 24.24
N LEU A 21 -37.50 26.42 25.50
CA LEU A 21 -36.73 25.33 26.11
C LEU A 21 -37.10 23.97 25.51
N GLU A 22 -38.37 23.79 25.16
CA GLU A 22 -38.88 22.57 24.53
C GLU A 22 -38.36 22.44 23.08
N GLN A 23 -38.46 23.49 22.27
CA GLN A 23 -37.85 23.54 20.93
C GLN A 23 -36.34 23.29 20.95
N ALA A 24 -35.61 23.89 21.89
CA ALA A 24 -34.17 23.68 22.00
C ALA A 24 -33.81 22.23 22.36
N ARG A 25 -34.63 21.54 23.17
CA ARG A 25 -34.44 20.11 23.47
C ARG A 25 -34.75 19.22 22.27
N GLU A 26 -35.74 19.58 21.47
CA GLU A 26 -36.10 18.85 20.26
C GLU A 26 -34.96 18.91 19.23
N ILE A 27 -34.43 20.11 18.97
CA ILE A 27 -33.28 20.33 18.09
C ILE A 27 -32.04 19.58 18.59
N LEU A 28 -31.81 19.57 19.92
CA LEU A 28 -30.71 18.80 20.51
C LEU A 28 -30.84 17.30 20.27
N ARG A 29 -32.06 16.73 20.36
CA ARG A 29 -32.31 15.31 20.03
C ARG A 29 -32.09 15.01 18.56
N ASP A 30 -32.51 15.90 17.68
CA ASP A 30 -32.30 15.72 16.24
C ASP A 30 -30.81 15.73 15.90
N ILE A 31 -30.04 16.67 16.48
CA ILE A 31 -28.58 16.70 16.34
C ILE A 31 -27.94 15.43 16.91
N GLU A 32 -28.42 14.95 18.05
CA GLU A 32 -27.93 13.72 18.68
C GLU A 32 -28.22 12.48 17.82
N SER A 33 -29.32 12.47 17.06
CA SER A 33 -29.64 11.40 16.10
C SER A 33 -28.79 11.45 14.81
N LEU A 34 -28.39 12.65 14.38
CA LEU A 34 -27.57 12.84 13.17
C LEU A 34 -26.09 12.52 13.40
N GLN A 35 -25.60 12.68 14.62
CA GLN A 35 -24.20 12.40 14.97
C GLN A 35 -23.77 10.94 14.69
N PRO A 36 -24.48 9.89 15.14
CA PRO A 36 -24.12 8.51 14.84
C PRO A 36 -24.25 8.18 13.35
N HIS A 37 -25.16 8.84 12.63
CA HIS A 37 -25.25 8.70 11.17
C HIS A 37 -23.99 9.24 10.49
N ASN A 38 -23.51 10.41 10.94
CA ASN A 38 -22.28 11.01 10.43
C ASN A 38 -21.05 10.15 10.76
N GLU A 39 -20.95 9.64 11.99
CA GLU A 39 -19.90 8.68 12.38
C GLU A 39 -19.90 7.43 11.49
N SER A 40 -21.08 6.88 11.16
CA SER A 40 -21.19 5.74 10.23
C SER A 40 -20.72 6.07 8.82
N LEU A 41 -21.06 7.26 8.30
CA LEU A 41 -20.58 7.71 6.99
C LEU A 41 -19.05 7.86 6.97
N PHE A 42 -18.48 8.47 8.01
CA PHE A 42 -17.03 8.59 8.13
C PHE A 42 -16.34 7.22 8.23
N GLN A 43 -16.92 6.25 8.94
CA GLN A 43 -16.39 4.88 8.96
C GLN A 43 -16.39 4.26 7.56
N ARG A 44 -17.47 4.43 6.78
CA ARG A 44 -17.55 3.92 5.40
C ARG A 44 -16.53 4.58 4.47
N VAL A 45 -16.35 5.90 4.58
CA VAL A 45 -15.34 6.63 3.80
C VAL A 45 -13.93 6.13 4.14
N ASN A 46 -13.63 5.95 5.43
CA ASN A 46 -12.33 5.42 5.85
C ASN A 46 -12.12 3.98 5.38
N PHE A 47 -13.14 3.12 5.42
CA PHE A 47 -13.07 1.77 4.88
C PHE A 47 -12.78 1.78 3.37
N LEU A 48 -13.49 2.62 2.60
CA LEU A 48 -13.25 2.78 1.16
C LEU A 48 -11.85 3.31 0.87
N MET A 49 -11.37 4.29 1.65
CA MET A 49 -10.00 4.80 1.53
C MET A 49 -8.98 3.68 1.77
N GLN A 50 -9.15 2.88 2.82
CA GLN A 50 -8.27 1.74 3.10
C GLN A 50 -8.32 0.69 2.00
N ALA A 51 -9.51 0.38 1.47
CA ALA A 51 -9.67 -0.54 0.35
C ALA A 51 -8.99 0.00 -0.93
N ALA A 52 -9.14 1.29 -1.23
CA ALA A 52 -8.50 1.93 -2.37
C ALA A 52 -6.97 1.94 -2.24
N MET A 53 -6.43 2.28 -1.06
CA MET A 53 -4.99 2.19 -0.80
C MET A 53 -4.47 0.75 -0.93
N GLY A 54 -5.24 -0.23 -0.44
CA GLY A 54 -4.92 -1.65 -0.60
C GLY A 54 -4.87 -2.05 -2.08
N PHE A 55 -5.86 -1.63 -2.87
CA PHE A 55 -5.90 -1.89 -4.31
C PHE A 55 -4.71 -1.25 -5.05
N ILE A 56 -4.39 0.00 -4.73
CA ILE A 56 -3.22 0.70 -5.28
C ILE A 56 -1.93 -0.06 -4.94
N SER A 57 -1.78 -0.51 -3.69
CA SER A 57 -0.60 -1.27 -3.25
C SER A 57 -0.47 -2.61 -4.00
N ILE A 58 -1.57 -3.32 -4.24
CA ILE A 58 -1.55 -4.58 -5.01
C ILE A 58 -1.08 -4.31 -6.45
N GLU A 59 -1.61 -3.28 -7.10
CA GLU A 59 -1.25 -2.95 -8.47
C GLU A 59 0.21 -2.48 -8.57
N GLN A 60 0.68 -1.68 -7.60
CA GLN A 60 2.09 -1.31 -7.49
C GLN A 60 3.00 -2.53 -7.31
N ASN A 61 2.63 -3.47 -6.44
CA ASN A 61 3.38 -4.71 -6.26
C ASN A 61 3.44 -5.56 -7.54
N ARG A 62 2.34 -5.59 -8.32
CA ARG A 62 2.30 -6.26 -9.62
C ARG A 62 3.27 -5.60 -10.61
N ILE A 63 3.28 -4.27 -10.69
CA ILE A 63 4.20 -3.50 -11.54
C ILE A 63 5.66 -3.81 -11.17
N ILE A 64 6.02 -3.72 -9.89
CA ILE A 64 7.38 -4.02 -9.40
C ILE A 64 7.78 -5.47 -9.72
N LYS A 65 6.86 -6.43 -9.54
CA LYS A 65 7.12 -7.84 -9.86
C LYS A 65 7.48 -8.02 -11.34
N ILE A 66 6.76 -7.36 -12.24
CA ILE A 66 7.04 -7.41 -13.69
C ILE A 66 8.42 -6.81 -13.98
N PHE A 67 8.72 -5.62 -13.46
CA PHE A 67 10.04 -4.99 -13.65
C PHE A 67 11.19 -5.85 -13.11
N SER A 68 10.99 -6.52 -11.98
CA SER A 68 11.96 -7.44 -11.40
C SER A 68 12.25 -8.63 -12.32
N VAL A 69 11.22 -9.30 -12.85
CA VAL A 69 11.39 -10.43 -13.78
C VAL A 69 12.12 -9.99 -15.05
N VAL A 70 11.72 -8.85 -15.63
CA VAL A 70 12.40 -8.27 -16.80
C VAL A 70 13.87 -7.96 -16.47
N SER A 71 14.13 -7.33 -15.32
CA SER A 71 15.49 -7.01 -14.88
C SER A 71 16.34 -8.27 -14.69
N VAL A 72 15.82 -9.34 -14.11
CA VAL A 72 16.58 -10.60 -13.96
C VAL A 72 16.96 -11.21 -15.32
N ILE A 73 16.16 -11.00 -16.36
CA ILE A 73 16.47 -11.47 -17.72
C ILE A 73 17.49 -10.55 -18.40
N PHE A 74 17.36 -9.24 -18.25
CA PHE A 74 18.18 -8.26 -19.00
C PHE A 74 19.43 -7.78 -18.27
N LEU A 75 19.46 -7.77 -16.94
CA LEU A 75 20.61 -7.32 -16.15
C LEU A 75 21.84 -8.21 -16.33
N PRO A 76 21.76 -9.56 -16.29
CA PRO A 76 22.97 -10.39 -16.49
C PRO A 76 23.62 -10.18 -17.87
N PRO A 77 22.87 -10.19 -18.99
CA PRO A 77 23.44 -9.86 -20.31
C PRO A 77 23.97 -8.42 -20.38
N THR A 78 23.31 -7.45 -19.75
CA THR A 78 23.78 -6.05 -19.72
C THR A 78 25.09 -5.91 -18.95
N LEU A 79 25.23 -6.59 -17.81
CA LEU A 79 26.45 -6.59 -17.02
C LEU A 79 27.61 -7.26 -17.78
N VAL A 80 27.34 -8.38 -18.45
CA VAL A 80 28.31 -9.07 -19.30
C VAL A 80 28.74 -8.18 -20.46
N ALA A 81 27.79 -7.58 -21.19
CA ALA A 81 28.07 -6.64 -22.27
C ALA A 81 28.84 -5.40 -21.80
N SER A 82 28.52 -4.86 -20.61
CA SER A 82 29.23 -3.72 -20.02
C SER A 82 30.67 -4.07 -19.65
N ASN A 83 30.94 -5.29 -19.16
CA ASN A 83 32.29 -5.76 -18.85
C ASN A 83 33.12 -5.93 -20.13
N TYR A 84 32.51 -6.47 -21.19
CA TYR A 84 33.15 -6.64 -22.50
C TYR A 84 33.32 -5.34 -23.30
N GLY A 85 32.54 -4.30 -23.01
CA GLY A 85 32.68 -2.97 -23.59
C GLY A 85 33.78 -2.11 -22.95
N MET A 86 34.33 -2.54 -21.80
CA MET A 86 35.48 -1.92 -21.16
C MET A 86 36.77 -2.56 -21.70
N ASN A 87 37.72 -1.75 -22.16
CA ASN A 87 39.01 -2.18 -22.73
C ASN A 87 39.88 -2.95 -21.70
N PHE A 88 39.57 -4.20 -21.40
CA PHE A 88 40.41 -5.09 -20.60
C PHE A 88 41.01 -6.17 -21.50
N ASP A 89 42.34 -6.13 -21.62
CA ASP A 89 43.24 -6.96 -22.44
C ASP A 89 43.36 -8.43 -21.97
N VAL A 90 42.44 -8.89 -21.10
CA VAL A 90 42.41 -10.27 -20.58
C VAL A 90 40.97 -10.77 -20.61
N MET A 91 40.67 -11.57 -21.65
CA MET A 91 39.47 -12.39 -21.76
C MET A 91 39.76 -13.80 -21.21
N PRO A 92 39.34 -14.17 -19.99
CA PRO A 92 39.54 -15.53 -19.44
C PRO A 92 38.56 -16.59 -19.99
N GLU A 93 37.63 -16.21 -20.87
CA GLU A 93 36.53 -17.09 -21.30
C GLU A 93 36.90 -18.08 -22.43
N LEU A 94 38.15 -18.14 -22.89
CA LEU A 94 38.61 -19.20 -23.81
C LEU A 94 38.77 -20.58 -23.13
N GLY A 95 38.58 -20.68 -21.80
CA GLY A 95 38.60 -21.94 -21.04
C GLY A 95 37.25 -22.68 -20.96
N PHE A 96 36.27 -22.33 -21.81
CA PHE A 96 34.86 -22.66 -21.61
C PHE A 96 34.45 -24.13 -21.80
N GLU A 97 35.30 -25.00 -22.37
CA GLU A 97 34.92 -26.42 -22.60
C GLU A 97 34.74 -27.22 -21.29
N ILE A 98 35.43 -26.86 -20.20
CA ILE A 98 35.33 -27.60 -18.92
C ILE A 98 34.14 -27.13 -18.05
N TRP A 99 33.66 -25.90 -18.25
CA TRP A 99 32.60 -25.32 -17.42
C TRP A 99 31.19 -25.66 -17.91
N LEU A 100 30.98 -25.79 -19.22
CA LEU A 100 29.68 -26.17 -19.81
C LEU A 100 29.17 -27.53 -19.31
N SER A 101 30.05 -28.53 -19.18
CA SER A 101 29.66 -29.88 -18.74
C SER A 101 29.35 -29.96 -17.23
N ASN A 102 30.09 -29.22 -16.40
CA ASN A 102 29.93 -29.26 -14.95
C ASN A 102 28.92 -28.23 -14.41
N GLY A 103 28.72 -27.11 -15.11
CA GLY A 103 27.81 -26.03 -14.72
C GLY A 103 26.33 -26.38 -14.86
N ILE A 104 25.95 -27.15 -15.89
CA ILE A 104 24.55 -27.54 -16.13
C ILE A 104 24.03 -28.45 -15.01
N ARG A 105 24.87 -29.34 -14.44
CA ARG A 105 24.51 -30.20 -13.30
C ARG A 105 24.35 -29.42 -11.99
N PHE A 106 25.10 -28.33 -11.79
CA PHE A 106 25.06 -27.54 -10.55
C PHE A 106 23.96 -26.46 -10.55
N ASN A 107 23.68 -25.85 -11.71
CA ASN A 107 22.66 -24.81 -11.83
C ASN A 107 21.23 -25.35 -11.75
N GLY A 108 20.97 -26.58 -12.24
CA GLY A 108 19.65 -27.21 -12.13
C GLY A 108 19.17 -27.38 -10.69
N SER A 109 20.07 -27.64 -9.74
CA SER A 109 19.73 -27.80 -8.32
C SER A 109 19.52 -26.46 -7.61
N ARG A 110 20.23 -25.39 -8.03
CA ARG A 110 20.06 -24.03 -7.46
C ARG A 110 18.89 -23.25 -8.05
N SER A 111 18.49 -23.52 -9.29
CA SER A 111 17.36 -22.82 -9.92
C SER A 111 16.01 -23.18 -9.29
N ILE A 112 15.91 -24.32 -8.60
CA ILE A 112 14.67 -24.79 -7.94
C ILE A 112 14.48 -24.13 -6.56
N CYS A 113 15.56 -23.72 -5.88
CA CYS A 113 15.47 -23.06 -4.56
C CYS A 113 14.72 -21.71 -4.55
N PRO A 114 14.97 -20.76 -5.47
CA PRO A 114 14.27 -19.48 -5.42
C PRO A 114 12.79 -19.61 -5.81
N ILE A 115 12.41 -20.62 -6.61
CA ILE A 115 11.01 -20.83 -7.04
C ILE A 115 10.14 -21.35 -5.87
N LEU A 116 10.74 -21.96 -4.85
CA LEU A 116 10.02 -22.44 -3.65
C LEU A 116 9.81 -21.34 -2.58
N VAL A 117 10.49 -20.19 -2.71
CA VAL A 117 10.51 -19.10 -1.72
C VAL A 117 9.68 -17.88 -2.16
N PHE A 118 9.14 -17.87 -3.39
CA PHE A 118 8.30 -16.80 -3.92
C PHE A 118 6.85 -17.23 -4.19
#